data_AF-A0A1C5YFB9-F1
#
_entry.id   AF-A0A1C5YFB9-F1
#
_cell.length_a   1.000
_cell.length_b   1.000
_cell.length_c   1.000
_cell.angle_alpha   90.00
_cell.angle_beta   90.00
_cell.angle_gamma   90.00
#
_symmetry.space_group_name_H-M   'P 1'
#
loop_
_entity.id
_entity.type
_entity.pdbx_description
1 polymer ?
#
loop_
_entity_poly.entity_id
_entity_poly.type
_entity_poly.pdbx_seq_one_letter_code
_entity_poly.pdbx_strand_id
1 'polypeptide(L)'
;MKTFPKPLSIQEEREYLKRYKEGDLEAREVLINRNLRLVAHVIKKYQQTGYDMDDLLSVGTIGLIKAVNTFNVEKGSRLATYAAKCVENAMLT
;
A
#
# COMPACT_ATOMS: atom_id res chain seq x y z
N MET A 1 -0.88 3.01 21.01
CA MET A 1 -0.45 3.74 19.79
C MET A 1 0.06 2.69 18.81
N LYS A 2 -0.73 2.28 17.81
CA LYS A 2 -0.27 1.28 16.82
C LYS A 2 0.78 1.94 15.93
N THR A 3 2.05 1.77 16.26
CA THR A 3 3.15 2.33 15.48
C THR A 3 3.30 1.51 14.20
N PHE A 4 3.00 2.12 13.05
CA PHE A 4 3.26 1.48 11.77
C PHE A 4 4.76 1.21 11.61
N PRO A 5 5.16 0.05 11.05
CA PRO A 5 6.57 -0.23 10.82
C PRO A 5 7.17 0.81 9.88
N LYS A 6 8.47 1.08 10.06
CA LYS A 6 9.20 2.01 9.19
C LYS A 6 9.11 1.53 7.73
N PRO A 7 8.97 2.46 6.76
CA PRO A 7 9.00 2.12 5.34
C PRO A 7 10.32 1.47 4.97
N LEU A 8 10.29 0.59 3.98
CA LEU A 8 11.47 -0.07 3.45
C LEU A 8 12.38 0.92 2.71
N SER A 9 13.68 0.68 2.74
CA SER A 9 14.61 1.32 1.83
C SER A 9 14.36 0.86 0.38
N ILE A 10 14.96 1.56 -0.59
CA ILE A 10 14.83 1.23 -2.02
C ILE A 10 15.36 -0.18 -2.31
N GLN A 11 16.46 -0.56 -1.65
CA GLN A 11 17.10 -1.86 -1.84
C GLN A 11 16.23 -2.97 -1.26
N GLU A 12 15.74 -2.80 -0.03
CA GLU A 12 14.83 -3.78 0.59
C GLU A 12 13.53 -3.93 -0.20
N GLU A 13 12.93 -2.81 -0.64
CA GLU A 13 11.70 -2.84 -1.45
C GLU A 13 11.90 -3.66 -2.73
N ARG A 14 13.03 -3.50 -3.42
CA ARG A 14 13.37 -4.30 -4.60
C ARG A 14 13.54 -5.78 -4.28
N GLU A 15 14.18 -6.11 -3.16
CA GLU A 15 14.40 -7.49 -2.73
C GLU A 15 13.07 -8.19 -2.43
N TYR A 16 12.19 -7.56 -1.64
CA TYR A 16 10.87 -8.13 -1.35
C TYR A 16 9.98 -8.23 -2.60
N LEU A 17 10.07 -7.27 -3.52
CA LEU A 17 9.36 -7.35 -4.80
C LEU A 17 9.85 -8.52 -5.66
N LYS A 18 11.16 -8.78 -5.66
CA LYS A 18 11.74 -9.92 -6.38
C LYS A 18 11.27 -11.23 -5.76
N ARG A 19 11.40 -11.38 -4.44
CA ARG A 19 10.92 -12.56 -3.70
C ARG A 19 9.43 -12.82 -3.94
N TYR A 20 8.60 -11.77 -3.91
CA TYR A 20 7.18 -11.93 -4.20
C TYR A 20 6.91 -12.43 -5.63
N LYS A 21 7.66 -11.92 -6.63
CA LYS A 21 7.58 -12.44 -8.01
C LYS A 21 7.97 -13.93 -8.11
N GLU A 22 8.84 -14.41 -7.23
CA GLU A 22 9.25 -15.81 -7.13
C GLU A 22 8.24 -16.69 -6.34
N GLY A 23 7.15 -16.10 -5.85
CA GLY A 23 6.06 -16.80 -5.15
C GLY A 23 6.07 -16.65 -3.62
N ASP A 24 6.96 -15.84 -3.06
CA ASP A 24 7.05 -15.60 -1.61
C ASP A 24 5.87 -14.73 -1.12
N LEU A 25 4.91 -15.38 -0.46
CA LEU A 25 3.74 -14.71 0.12
C LEU A 25 4.09 -13.90 1.38
N GLU A 26 5.13 -14.27 2.12
CA GLU A 26 5.58 -13.46 3.26
C GLU A 26 6.17 -12.14 2.79
N ALA A 27 6.89 -12.14 1.67
CA ALA A 27 7.39 -10.91 1.04
C ALA A 27 6.26 -9.95 0.66
N ARG A 28 5.13 -10.49 0.15
CA ARG A 28 3.91 -9.70 -0.10
C ARG A 28 3.37 -9.08 1.18
N GLU A 29 3.24 -9.86 2.25
CA GLU A 29 2.74 -9.35 3.54
C GLU A 29 3.66 -8.26 4.11
N VAL A 30 4.98 -8.40 3.95
CA VAL A 30 5.94 -7.35 4.35
C VAL A 30 5.72 -6.08 3.52
N LEU A 31 5.59 -6.19 2.20
CA LEU A 31 5.33 -5.03 1.33
C LEU A 31 4.03 -4.31 1.73
N ILE A 32 2.97 -5.04 2.04
CA ILE A 32 1.69 -4.46 2.50
C ILE A 32 1.89 -3.75 3.86
N ASN A 33 2.40 -4.46 4.86
CA ASN A 33 2.54 -3.92 6.22
C ASN A 33 3.42 -2.67 6.27
N ARG A 34 4.50 -2.63 5.47
CA ARG A 34 5.44 -1.50 5.39
C ARG A 34 4.85 -0.27 4.71
N ASN A 35 3.73 -0.43 3.99
CA ASN A 35 3.02 0.65 3.30
C ASN A 35 1.68 1.02 3.97
N LEU A 36 1.28 0.41 5.09
CA LEU A 36 0.03 0.77 5.79
C LEU A 36 -0.01 2.25 6.24
N ARG A 37 1.14 2.84 6.59
CA ARG A 37 1.22 4.27 6.93
C ARG A 37 0.81 5.17 5.76
N LEU A 38 1.08 4.74 4.52
CA LEU A 38 0.67 5.46 3.32
C LEU A 38 -0.86 5.48 3.20
N VAL A 39 -1.52 4.34 3.47
CA VAL A 39 -2.98 4.22 3.45
C VAL A 39 -3.58 5.25 4.40
N ALA A 40 -3.17 5.23 5.66
CA ALA A 40 -3.64 6.18 6.68
C ALA A 40 -3.44 7.66 6.27
N HIS A 41 -2.36 7.96 5.55
CA HIS A 41 -2.11 9.30 5.04
C HIS A 41 -3.04 9.70 3.89
N VAL A 42 -3.29 8.80 2.94
CA VAL A 42 -4.14 9.07 1.76
C VAL A 42 -5.60 9.24 2.19
N ILE A 43 -6.11 8.31 3.00
CA ILE A 43 -7.52 8.29 3.40
C ILE A 43 -7.91 9.46 4.31
N LYS A 44 -6.95 10.11 4.97
CA LYS A 44 -7.20 11.29 5.81
C LYS A 44 -7.86 12.43 5.02
N LYS A 45 -7.60 12.52 3.71
CA LYS A 45 -8.25 13.50 2.82
C LYS A 45 -9.76 13.25 2.66
N TYR A 46 -10.20 12.02 2.90
CA TYR A 46 -11.58 11.57 2.75
C TYR A 46 -12.35 11.54 4.07
N GLN A 47 -11.73 11.91 5.19
CA GLN A 47 -12.38 11.89 6.51
C GLN A 47 -13.62 12.80 6.57
N GLN A 48 -13.71 13.83 5.73
CA GLN A 48 -14.84 14.77 5.71
C GLN A 48 -16.05 14.27 4.89
N THR A 49 -15.96 13.08 4.28
CA THR A 49 -17.02 12.51 3.44
C THR A 49 -18.18 11.89 4.22
N GLY A 50 -18.07 11.80 5.56
CA GLY A 50 -19.09 11.22 6.44
C GLY A 50 -18.95 9.71 6.68
N TYR A 51 -17.98 9.05 6.03
CA TYR A 51 -17.62 7.66 6.33
C TYR A 51 -16.79 7.53 7.62
N ASP A 52 -16.92 6.40 8.30
CA ASP A 52 -16.08 6.07 9.44
C ASP A 52 -14.61 5.88 9.00
N MET A 53 -13.68 6.25 9.87
CA MET A 53 -12.26 6.08 9.65
C MET A 53 -11.88 4.60 9.47
N ASP A 54 -12.53 3.68 10.16
CA ASP A 54 -12.27 2.24 10.02
C ASP A 54 -12.76 1.69 8.66
N ASP A 55 -13.85 2.24 8.11
CA ASP A 55 -14.34 1.90 6.77
C ASP A 55 -13.37 2.40 5.69
N LEU A 56 -12.96 3.66 5.79
CA LEU A 56 -11.96 4.26 4.89
C LEU A 56 -10.65 3.49 4.94
N LEU A 57 -10.21 3.06 6.13
CA LEU A 57 -9.00 2.26 6.30
C LEU A 57 -9.14 0.87 5.67
N SER A 58 -10.31 0.24 5.79
CA SER A 58 -10.58 -1.07 5.20
C SER A 58 -10.54 -1.00 3.68
N VAL A 59 -11.27 -0.06 3.07
CA VAL A 59 -11.27 0.14 1.61
C VAL A 59 -9.90 0.56 1.11
N GLY A 60 -9.21 1.45 1.83
CA GLY A 60 -7.86 1.87 1.49
C GLY A 60 -6.85 0.71 1.54
N THR A 61 -6.97 -0.19 2.52
CA THR A 61 -6.15 -1.39 2.62
C THR A 61 -6.36 -2.33 1.43
N ILE A 62 -7.60 -2.49 0.96
CA ILE A 62 -7.91 -3.26 -0.26
C ILE A 62 -7.21 -2.64 -1.48
N GLY A 63 -7.26 -1.30 -1.60
CA GLY A 63 -6.54 -0.56 -2.65
C GLY A 63 -5.03 -0.79 -2.62
N LEU A 64 -4.43 -0.82 -1.42
CA LEU A 64 -3.01 -1.14 -1.23
C LEU A 64 -2.69 -2.59 -1.63
N ILE A 65 -3.49 -3.56 -1.20
CA ILE A 65 -3.29 -4.97 -1.54
C ILE A 65 -3.33 -5.15 -3.06
N LYS A 66 -4.32 -4.53 -3.73
CA LYS A 66 -4.40 -4.53 -5.18
C LYS A 66 -3.14 -3.93 -5.81
N ALA A 67 -2.64 -2.81 -5.27
CA ALA A 67 -1.43 -2.18 -5.76
C ALA A 67 -0.20 -3.10 -5.67
N VAL A 68 0.01 -3.78 -4.53
CA VAL A 68 1.13 -4.71 -4.35
C VAL A 68 1.02 -5.88 -5.34
N ASN A 69 -0.18 -6.42 -5.52
CA ASN A 69 -0.43 -7.53 -6.44
C ASN A 69 -0.22 -7.17 -7.92
N THR A 70 -0.48 -5.92 -8.32
CA THR A 70 -0.42 -5.48 -9.73
C THR A 70 0.77 -4.60 -10.06
N PHE A 71 1.66 -4.33 -9.10
CA PHE A 71 2.82 -3.48 -9.31
C PHE A 71 3.82 -4.12 -10.27
N ASN A 72 4.28 -3.35 -11.25
CA ASN A 72 5.36 -3.75 -12.14
C ASN A 72 6.55 -2.80 -12.01
N VAL A 73 7.66 -3.33 -11.47
CA VAL A 73 8.94 -2.63 -11.29
C VAL A 73 9.54 -2.11 -12.62
N GLU A 74 9.26 -2.75 -13.75
CA GLU A 74 9.78 -2.36 -15.07
C GLU A 74 9.19 -1.06 -15.58
N LYS A 75 8.04 -0.63 -15.03
CA LYS A 75 7.42 0.66 -15.38
C LYS A 75 8.10 1.87 -14.71
N GLY A 76 9.18 1.65 -13.95
CA GLY A 76 10.07 2.70 -13.44
C GLY A 76 9.52 3.57 -12.29
N SER A 77 8.30 3.31 -11.81
CA SER A 77 7.72 4.03 -10.67
C SER A 77 8.06 3.36 -9.33
N ARG A 78 8.00 4.13 -8.23
CA ARG A 78 8.11 3.56 -6.87
C ARG A 78 6.80 2.89 -6.48
N LEU A 79 6.89 1.78 -5.73
CA LEU A 79 5.70 1.08 -5.23
C LEU A 79 4.80 2.03 -4.44
N ALA A 80 5.36 2.86 -3.55
CA ALA A 80 4.60 3.84 -2.79
C ALA A 80 3.80 4.82 -3.67
N THR A 81 4.36 5.28 -4.78
CA THR A 81 3.66 6.18 -5.72
C THR A 81 2.50 5.47 -6.40
N TYR A 82 2.72 4.24 -6.87
CA TYR A 82 1.67 3.44 -7.49
C TYR A 82 0.57 3.08 -6.49
N ALA A 83 0.96 2.66 -5.29
CA ALA A 83 0.05 2.33 -4.19
C ALA A 83 -0.82 3.51 -3.79
N ALA A 84 -0.26 4.72 -3.67
CA ALA A 84 -1.04 5.92 -3.36
C ALA A 84 -2.18 6.13 -4.37
N LYS A 85 -1.89 5.97 -5.68
CA LYS A 85 -2.89 6.10 -6.74
C LYS A 85 -3.96 5.00 -6.67
N CYS A 86 -3.57 3.77 -6.35
CA CYS A 86 -4.52 2.67 -6.18
C CYS A 86 -5.43 2.86 -4.95
N VAL A 87 -4.89 3.34 -3.84
CA VAL A 87 -5.66 3.68 -2.63
C VAL A 87 -6.63 4.81 -2.93
N GLU A 88 -6.18 5.86 -3.62
CA GLU A 88 -7.02 7.00 -4.01
C GLU A 88 -8.17 6.55 -4.93
N ASN A 89 -7.88 5.73 -5.94
CA ASN A 89 -8.91 5.17 -6.81
C ASN A 89 -9.94 4.31 -6.06
N ALA A 90 -9.52 3.59 -5.01
CA ALA A 90 -10.42 2.79 -4.19
C ALA A 90 -11.41 3.65 -3.38
N MET A 91 -11.08 4.91 -3.08
CA MET A 91 -12.00 5.86 -2.41
C MET A 91 -13.02 6.47 -3.37
N LEU A 92 -12.76 6.40 -4.68
CA LEU A 92 -13.59 7.00 -5.73
C LEU A 92 -14.56 5.99 -6.38
N THR A 93 -14.54 4.74 -5.93
CA THR A 93 -15.40 3.66 -6.42
C THR A 93 -16.57 3.46 -5.46
#